data_AF-A0A7X8X6A9-F1
#
_entry.id   AF-A0A7X8X6A9-F1
#
_cell.length_a   1.000
_cell.length_b   1.000
_cell.length_c   1.000
_cell.angle_alpha   90.00
_cell.angle_beta   90.00
_cell.angle_gamma   90.00
#
_symmetry.space_group_name_H-M   'P 1'
#
loop_
_entity.id
_entity.type
_entity.pdbx_description
1 polymer ?
#
loop_
_entity_poly.entity_id
_entity_poly.type
_entity_poly.pdbx_seq_one_letter_code
_entity_poly.pdbx_strand_id
1 'polypeptide(L)'
;MRKAWRNFASKAKRLVEGRKIGISYAALWYGLLVAGALWVGLLSVGTVSVMALSTNADMYHMTGLVKLTTWAVFFFGGLVASYKAGYKGWQHGLWTGLFLGLIVVIFMLEIVPTIVIWQDIAFQWFAAAILGTTGGLVGLKILQRKRDRRGYSFKEARKQKFCRLDKGK
;
A
#
# COMPACT_ATOMS: atom_id res chain seq x y z
N MET A 1 -25.51 -19.48 -32.50
CA MET A 1 -24.74 -18.24 -32.18
C MET A 1 -24.60 -17.92 -30.67
N ARG A 2 -25.62 -18.11 -29.80
CA ARG A 2 -25.51 -17.83 -28.34
C ARG A 2 -24.46 -18.65 -27.55
N LYS A 3 -24.02 -19.81 -28.04
CA LYS A 3 -22.96 -20.62 -27.40
C LYS A 3 -21.55 -20.05 -27.65
N ALA A 4 -21.28 -19.61 -28.87
CA ALA A 4 -20.00 -18.99 -29.25
C ALA A 4 -19.74 -17.70 -28.45
N TRP A 5 -20.77 -16.87 -28.27
CA TRP A 5 -20.68 -15.64 -27.49
C TRP A 5 -20.42 -15.89 -26.00
N ARG A 6 -21.02 -16.93 -25.40
CA ARG A 6 -20.72 -17.35 -24.02
C ARG A 6 -19.30 -17.87 -23.86
N ASN A 7 -18.79 -18.61 -24.84
CA ASN A 7 -17.41 -19.10 -24.84
C ASN A 7 -16.38 -17.99 -25.05
N PHE A 8 -16.71 -16.98 -25.86
CA PHE A 8 -15.87 -15.79 -26.02
C PHE A 8 -15.88 -14.92 -24.76
N ALA A 9 -17.06 -14.72 -24.15
CA ALA A 9 -17.18 -14.01 -22.89
C ALA A 9 -16.46 -14.74 -21.74
N SER A 10 -16.50 -16.06 -21.68
CA SER A 10 -15.76 -16.84 -20.66
C SER A 10 -14.25 -16.86 -20.93
N LYS A 11 -13.81 -16.91 -22.19
CA LYS A 11 -12.39 -16.73 -22.57
C LYS A 11 -11.88 -15.32 -22.25
N ALA A 12 -12.66 -14.28 -22.57
CA ALA A 12 -12.33 -12.90 -22.23
C ALA A 12 -12.28 -12.70 -20.70
N LYS A 13 -13.21 -13.32 -19.95
CA LYS A 13 -13.19 -13.32 -18.49
C LYS A 13 -11.95 -14.04 -17.94
N ARG A 14 -11.57 -15.19 -18.53
CA ARG A 14 -10.32 -15.91 -18.23
C ARG A 14 -9.06 -15.16 -18.63
N LEU A 15 -9.09 -14.32 -19.66
CA LEU A 15 -7.97 -13.46 -20.08
C LEU A 15 -7.85 -12.22 -19.19
N VAL A 16 -8.97 -11.69 -18.67
CA VAL A 16 -8.99 -10.67 -17.62
C VAL A 16 -8.51 -11.25 -16.27
N GLU A 17 -8.85 -12.50 -15.97
CA GLU A 17 -8.25 -13.30 -14.89
C GLU A 17 -6.82 -13.76 -15.21
N GLY A 18 -6.41 -13.64 -16.47
CA GLY A 18 -5.09 -13.94 -17.02
C GLY A 18 -4.07 -12.82 -16.85
N ARG A 19 -4.27 -11.90 -15.89
CA ARG A 19 -3.24 -10.98 -15.39
C ARG A 19 -2.21 -11.76 -14.54
N LYS A 20 -1.67 -12.82 -15.13
CA LYS A 20 -0.78 -13.85 -14.55
C LYS A 20 0.70 -13.45 -14.56
N ILE A 21 1.04 -12.24 -14.98
CA ILE A 21 2.40 -11.74 -14.95
C ILE A 21 2.57 -10.90 -13.68
N GLY A 22 3.57 -11.29 -12.89
CA GLY A 22 3.85 -10.77 -11.57
C GLY A 22 4.00 -9.27 -11.57
N ILE A 23 3.55 -8.67 -10.46
CA ILE A 23 3.86 -7.31 -10.02
C ILE A 23 3.51 -6.21 -11.03
N SER A 24 2.50 -5.40 -10.71
CA SER A 24 2.24 -4.16 -11.44
C SER A 24 3.30 -3.10 -11.08
N TYR A 25 4.25 -2.88 -11.99
CA TYR A 25 5.29 -1.85 -11.83
C TYR A 25 4.72 -0.44 -11.61
N ALA A 26 3.62 -0.09 -12.28
CA ALA A 26 2.95 1.19 -12.10
C ALA A 26 2.40 1.38 -10.68
N ALA A 27 1.90 0.31 -10.06
CA ALA A 27 1.38 0.36 -8.69
C ALA A 27 2.52 0.51 -7.67
N LEU A 28 3.68 -0.12 -7.93
CA LEU A 28 4.90 0.02 -7.14
C LEU A 28 5.44 1.45 -7.15
N TRP A 29 5.62 2.03 -8.35
CA TRP A 29 6.07 3.41 -8.49
C TRP A 29 5.13 4.40 -7.80
N TYR A 30 3.83 4.18 -7.91
CA TYR A 30 2.85 5.01 -7.22
C TYR A 30 2.98 4.90 -5.69
N GLY A 31 3.19 3.69 -5.17
CA GLY A 31 3.46 3.45 -3.75
C GLY A 31 4.73 4.14 -3.27
N LEU A 32 5.81 4.08 -4.06
CA LEU A 32 7.09 4.74 -3.76
C LEU A 32 6.96 6.27 -3.76
N LEU A 33 6.32 6.85 -4.76
CA LEU A 33 6.13 8.31 -4.84
C LEU A 33 5.27 8.84 -3.69
N VAL A 34 4.17 8.15 -3.38
CA VAL A 34 3.30 8.53 -2.26
C VAL A 34 4.00 8.34 -0.92
N ALA A 35 4.80 7.28 -0.78
CA ALA A 35 5.63 7.07 0.41
C ALA A 35 6.64 8.21 0.60
N GLY A 36 7.35 8.60 -0.46
CA GLY A 36 8.29 9.73 -0.42
C GLY A 36 7.60 11.05 -0.05
N ALA A 37 6.47 11.35 -0.68
CA ALA A 37 5.70 12.56 -0.36
C ALA A 37 5.17 12.54 1.10
N LEU A 38 4.69 11.39 1.58
CA LEU A 38 4.27 11.22 2.96
C LEU A 38 5.43 11.37 3.94
N TRP A 39 6.61 10.86 3.61
CA TRP A 39 7.79 10.98 4.46
C TRP A 39 8.20 12.43 4.65
N VAL A 40 8.30 13.19 3.55
CA VAL A 40 8.59 14.63 3.62
C VAL A 40 7.50 15.36 4.42
N GLY A 41 6.23 15.12 4.12
CA GLY A 41 5.13 15.78 4.82
C GLY A 41 5.08 15.47 6.32
N LEU A 42 5.20 14.20 6.71
CA LEU A 42 5.17 13.78 8.11
C LEU A 42 6.38 14.26 8.89
N LEU A 43 7.57 14.25 8.28
CA LEU A 43 8.76 14.82 8.93
C LEU A 43 8.63 16.33 9.09
N SER A 44 8.24 17.07 8.05
CA SER A 44 8.10 18.52 8.15
C SER A 44 7.08 18.91 9.22
N VAL A 45 5.89 18.31 9.21
CA VAL A 45 4.85 18.57 10.23
C VAL A 45 5.31 18.12 11.61
N GLY A 46 5.96 16.96 11.69
CA GLY A 46 6.47 16.41 12.94
C GLY A 46 7.54 17.28 13.58
N THR A 47 8.54 17.72 12.81
CA THR A 47 9.61 18.61 13.29
C THR A 47 9.04 19.95 13.76
N VAL A 48 8.14 20.58 12.99
CA VAL A 48 7.50 21.83 13.39
C VAL A 48 6.69 21.64 14.68
N SER A 49 5.97 20.52 14.82
CA SER A 49 5.18 20.22 16.02
C SER A 49 6.06 20.04 17.25
N VAL A 50 7.17 19.31 17.13
CA VAL A 50 8.12 19.13 18.24
C VAL A 50 8.77 20.45 18.62
N MET A 51 9.18 21.27 17.64
CA MET A 51 9.75 22.60 17.92
C MET A 51 8.74 23.57 18.55
N ALA A 52 7.46 23.48 18.18
CA ALA A 52 6.42 24.35 18.71
C ALA A 52 5.94 23.94 20.12
N LEU A 53 5.96 22.64 20.45
CA LEU A 53 5.37 22.10 21.67
C LEU A 53 6.40 21.72 22.73
N SER A 54 7.66 21.47 22.36
CA SER A 54 8.73 21.12 23.30
C SER A 54 9.67 22.29 23.51
N THR A 55 9.63 22.87 24.71
CA THR A 55 10.55 23.93 25.17
C THR A 55 11.99 23.45 25.29
N ASN A 56 12.23 22.14 25.46
CA ASN A 56 13.53 21.49 25.43
C ASN A 56 13.49 20.36 24.39
N ALA A 57 13.69 20.69 23.11
CA ALA A 57 13.72 19.71 22.03
C ALA A 57 15.03 18.91 22.05
N ASP A 58 15.11 17.90 22.93
CA ASP A 58 16.27 17.01 23.00
C ASP A 58 16.45 16.14 21.75
N MET A 59 17.70 15.78 21.44
CA MET A 59 18.07 14.89 20.31
C MET A 59 17.29 13.57 20.29
N TYR A 60 16.88 13.08 21.47
CA TYR A 60 16.10 11.85 21.61
C TYR A 60 14.72 11.95 20.94
N HIS A 61 14.04 13.10 21.07
CA HIS A 61 12.72 13.32 20.47
C HIS A 61 12.80 13.36 18.94
N MET A 62 13.82 14.02 18.39
CA MET A 62 14.02 14.10 16.95
C MET A 62 14.39 12.75 16.33
N THR A 63 15.27 11.98 17.00
CA THR A 63 15.65 10.64 16.53
C THR A 63 14.46 9.67 16.55
N GLY A 64 13.64 9.72 17.61
CA GLY A 64 12.42 8.91 17.71
C GLY A 64 11.40 9.27 16.63
N LEU A 65 11.22 10.57 16.35
CA LEU A 65 10.31 11.06 15.31
C LEU A 65 10.71 10.58 13.92
N VAL A 66 12.01 10.61 13.59
CA VAL A 66 12.52 10.13 12.30
C VAL A 66 12.30 8.62 12.14
N LYS A 67 12.57 7.82 13.17
CA LYS A 67 12.33 6.37 13.15
C LYS A 67 10.85 6.05 12.95
N LEU A 68 9.98 6.68 13.73
CA LEU A 68 8.54 6.43 13.67
C LEU A 68 7.92 6.86 12.34
N THR A 69 8.32 8.03 11.82
CA THR A 69 7.90 8.49 10.50
C THR A 69 8.34 7.52 9.40
N THR A 70 9.57 7.03 9.46
CA THR A 70 10.11 6.08 8.48
C THR A 70 9.34 4.76 8.48
N TRP A 71 9.02 4.21 9.66
CA TRP A 71 8.21 3.00 9.79
C TRP A 71 6.77 3.19 9.31
N ALA A 72 6.15 4.32 9.64
CA ALA A 72 4.82 4.66 9.16
C ALA A 72 4.80 4.73 7.63
N VAL A 73 5.82 5.31 7.02
CA VAL A 73 5.96 5.42 5.57
C VAL A 73 6.12 4.06 4.90
N PHE A 74 6.89 3.13 5.47
CA PHE A 74 6.97 1.76 4.95
C PHE A 74 5.60 1.08 4.91
N PHE A 75 4.82 1.23 5.99
CA PHE A 75 3.47 0.70 6.06
C PHE A 75 2.53 1.35 5.03
N PHE A 76 2.49 2.69 4.97
CA PHE A 76 1.60 3.41 4.05
C PHE A 76 1.99 3.23 2.58
N GLY A 77 3.29 3.17 2.27
CA GLY A 77 3.79 2.85 0.93
C GLY A 77 3.30 1.48 0.46
N GLY A 78 3.43 0.46 1.31
CA GLY A 78 2.92 -0.88 1.03
C GLY A 78 1.40 -0.92 0.86
N LEU A 79 0.67 -0.16 1.69
CA LEU A 79 -0.79 -0.02 1.62
C LEU A 79 -1.23 0.60 0.28
N VAL A 80 -0.63 1.71 -0.12
CA VAL A 80 -0.97 2.43 -1.35
C VAL A 80 -0.64 1.60 -2.59
N ALA A 81 0.54 0.97 -2.62
CA ALA A 81 0.93 0.08 -3.72
C ALA A 81 -0.06 -1.08 -3.89
N SER A 82 -0.43 -1.72 -2.80
CA SER A 82 -1.43 -2.80 -2.77
C SER A 82 -2.82 -2.34 -3.20
N TYR A 83 -3.28 -1.20 -2.68
CA TYR A 83 -4.59 -0.65 -3.00
C TYR A 83 -4.71 -0.33 -4.50
N LYS A 84 -3.64 0.19 -5.11
CA LYS A 84 -3.59 0.51 -6.54
C LYS A 84 -3.46 -0.75 -7.41
N ALA A 85 -2.68 -1.73 -6.97
CA ALA A 85 -2.50 -3.00 -7.70
C ALA A 85 -3.82 -3.80 -7.75
N GLY A 86 -4.53 -3.88 -6.62
CA GLY A 86 -5.84 -4.54 -6.51
C GLY A 86 -5.85 -6.06 -6.63
N TYR A 87 -4.67 -6.68 -6.66
CA TYR A 87 -4.44 -8.13 -6.58
C TYR A 87 -3.10 -8.41 -5.90
N LYS A 88 -2.97 -9.57 -5.23
CA LYS A 88 -1.73 -10.01 -4.55
C LYS A 88 -1.03 -8.88 -3.76
N GLY A 89 -1.79 -8.18 -2.91
CA GLY A 89 -1.32 -7.01 -2.18
C GLY A 89 -0.12 -7.28 -1.27
N TRP A 90 0.02 -8.50 -0.74
CA TRP A 90 1.19 -8.88 0.05
C TRP A 90 2.49 -8.85 -0.78
N GLN A 91 2.46 -9.25 -2.06
CA GLN A 91 3.63 -9.22 -2.93
C GLN A 91 4.03 -7.78 -3.24
N HIS A 92 3.06 -6.94 -3.62
CA HIS A 92 3.33 -5.53 -3.91
C HIS A 92 3.81 -4.78 -2.66
N GLY A 93 3.23 -5.09 -1.50
CA GLY A 93 3.69 -4.57 -0.21
C GLY A 93 5.12 -4.99 0.12
N LEU A 94 5.47 -6.27 -0.07
CA LEU A 94 6.83 -6.78 0.12
C LEU A 94 7.83 -6.04 -0.76
N TRP A 95 7.57 -5.97 -2.07
CA TRP A 95 8.48 -5.31 -3.01
C TRP A 95 8.61 -3.82 -2.70
N THR A 96 7.51 -3.14 -2.38
CA THR A 96 7.55 -1.71 -2.01
C THR A 96 8.38 -1.51 -0.75
N GLY A 97 8.19 -2.36 0.26
CA GLY A 97 8.99 -2.35 1.49
C GLY A 97 10.48 -2.62 1.25
N LEU A 98 10.82 -3.60 0.40
CA LEU A 98 12.21 -3.92 0.06
C LEU A 98 12.89 -2.77 -0.69
N PHE A 99 12.21 -2.14 -1.66
CA PHE A 99 12.75 -1.00 -2.40
C PHE A 99 12.90 0.24 -1.50
N LEU A 100 11.90 0.56 -0.68
CA LEU A 100 11.99 1.66 0.29
C LEU A 100 13.10 1.41 1.31
N GLY A 101 13.20 0.18 1.83
CA GLY A 101 14.26 -0.22 2.73
C GLY A 101 15.64 -0.05 2.08
N LEU A 102 15.80 -0.49 0.83
CA LEU A 102 17.06 -0.37 0.10
C LEU A 102 17.46 1.10 -0.13
N ILE A 103 16.49 1.96 -0.48
CA ILE A 103 16.72 3.42 -0.59
C ILE A 103 17.23 3.98 0.75
N VAL A 104 16.59 3.60 1.86
CA VAL A 104 16.99 4.05 3.19
C VAL A 104 18.38 3.55 3.58
N VAL A 105 18.73 2.31 3.23
CA VAL A 105 20.08 1.77 3.44
C VAL A 105 21.13 2.55 2.66
N ILE A 106 20.86 2.89 1.40
CA ILE A 106 21.75 3.74 0.58
C ILE A 106 21.95 5.10 1.26
N PHE A 107 20.88 5.75 1.71
CA PHE A 107 20.98 7.01 2.42
C PHE A 107 21.78 6.91 3.72
N MET A 108 21.62 5.82 4.48
CA MET A 108 22.38 5.62 5.72
C MET A 108 23.87 5.41 5.46
N LEU A 109 24.23 4.67 4.39
CA LEU A 109 25.63 4.46 4.00
C LEU A 109 26.30 5.75 3.53
N GLU A 110 25.57 6.63 2.85
CA GLU A 110 26.10 7.90 2.33
C GLU A 110 26.23 8.98 3.43
N ILE A 111 25.22 9.09 4.31
CA ILE A 111 25.14 10.19 5.30
C ILE A 111 25.91 9.88 6.58
N VAL A 112 25.99 8.61 7.00
CA VAL A 112 26.65 8.19 8.24
C VAL A 112 27.74 7.16 7.94
N PRO A 113 28.90 7.57 7.39
CA PRO A 113 29.98 6.64 7.06
C PRO A 113 30.74 6.11 8.30
N THR A 114 30.51 6.69 9.48
CA THR A 114 31.31 6.42 10.68
C THR A 114 30.49 5.67 11.74
N ILE A 115 30.83 4.38 11.92
CA ILE A 115 30.23 3.42 12.87
C ILE A 115 28.81 2.99 12.47
N VAL A 116 28.68 2.50 11.24
CA VAL A 116 27.48 1.78 10.80
C VAL A 116 27.45 0.41 11.46
N ILE A 117 26.56 0.23 12.43
CA ILE A 117 26.26 -1.08 12.96
C ILE A 117 25.42 -1.81 11.89
N TRP A 118 26.04 -2.74 11.15
CA TRP A 118 25.37 -3.54 10.11
C TRP A 118 24.08 -4.22 10.61
N GLN A 119 24.00 -4.48 11.91
CA GLN A 119 22.80 -4.96 12.59
C GLN A 119 21.62 -3.98 12.44
N ASP A 120 21.83 -2.67 12.64
CA ASP A 120 20.76 -1.67 12.56
C ASP A 120 20.23 -1.52 11.12
N ILE A 121 21.14 -1.58 10.14
CA ILE A 121 20.78 -1.62 8.72
C ILE A 121 19.92 -2.84 8.40
N ALA A 122 20.34 -4.02 8.87
CA ALA A 122 19.61 -5.26 8.65
C ALA A 122 18.22 -5.22 9.31
N PHE A 123 18.12 -4.70 10.55
CA PHE A 123 16.84 -4.52 11.23
C PHE A 123 15.93 -3.54 10.50
N GLN A 124 16.46 -2.42 10.03
CA GLN A 124 15.68 -1.43 9.31
C GLN A 124 15.15 -1.99 7.98
N TRP A 125 15.97 -2.75 7.26
CA TRP A 125 15.58 -3.40 6.01
C TRP A 125 14.53 -4.50 6.24
N PHE A 126 14.71 -5.30 7.29
CA PHE A 126 13.74 -6.32 7.71
C PHE A 126 12.42 -5.71 8.16
N ALA A 127 12.48 -4.63 8.95
CA ALA A 127 11.31 -3.86 9.36
C ALA A 127 10.58 -3.28 8.15
N ALA A 128 11.30 -2.78 7.13
CA ALA A 128 10.71 -2.31 5.89
C ALA A 128 9.95 -3.42 5.15
N ALA A 129 10.50 -4.64 5.09
CA ALA A 129 9.83 -5.78 4.48
C ALA A 129 8.56 -6.19 5.24
N ILE A 130 8.61 -6.25 6.59
CA ILE A 130 7.44 -6.60 7.42
C ILE A 130 6.36 -5.50 7.36
N LEU A 131 6.74 -4.24 7.52
CA LEU A 131 5.78 -3.13 7.50
C LEU A 131 5.20 -2.94 6.10
N GLY A 132 6.01 -3.08 5.06
CA GLY A 132 5.56 -3.06 3.66
C GLY A 132 4.57 -4.20 3.36
N THR A 133 4.86 -5.43 3.79
CA THR A 133 3.95 -6.58 3.60
C THR A 133 2.64 -6.42 4.37
N THR A 134 2.71 -6.01 5.64
CA THR A 134 1.52 -5.80 6.49
C THR A 134 0.66 -4.66 5.96
N GLY A 135 1.25 -3.53 5.56
CA GLY A 135 0.56 -2.46 4.85
C GLY A 135 -0.10 -2.96 3.55
N GLY A 136 0.61 -3.78 2.79
CA GLY A 136 0.11 -4.42 1.59
C GLY A 136 -1.10 -5.35 1.84
N LEU A 137 -1.09 -6.14 2.90
CA LEU A 137 -2.21 -6.99 3.30
C LEU A 137 -3.43 -6.15 3.69
N VAL A 138 -3.23 -5.09 4.46
CA VAL A 138 -4.30 -4.17 4.88
C VAL A 138 -4.91 -3.46 3.68
N GLY A 139 -4.09 -2.94 2.75
CA GLY A 139 -4.56 -2.29 1.52
C GLY A 139 -5.47 -3.18 0.68
N LEU A 140 -5.17 -4.48 0.60
CA LEU A 140 -5.97 -5.44 -0.16
C LEU A 140 -7.31 -5.74 0.53
N LYS A 141 -7.31 -5.92 1.86
CA LYS A 141 -8.55 -6.13 2.63
C LYS A 141 -9.50 -4.93 2.51
N ILE A 142 -8.97 -3.70 2.53
CA ILE A 142 -9.76 -2.47 2.33
C ILE A 142 -10.43 -2.47 0.95
N LEU A 143 -9.69 -2.85 -0.10
CA LEU A 143 -10.23 -2.91 -1.45
C LEU A 143 -11.31 -3.98 -1.61
N GLN A 144 -11.08 -5.17 -1.05
CA GLN A 144 -12.06 -6.28 -1.05
C GLN A 144 -13.35 -5.84 -0.37
N ARG A 145 -13.27 -5.23 0.82
CA ARG A 145 -14.44 -4.73 1.56
C ARG A 145 -15.22 -3.68 0.76
N LYS A 146 -14.54 -2.78 0.03
CA LYS A 146 -15.19 -1.81 -0.87
C LYS A 146 -15.87 -2.48 -2.07
N ARG A 147 -15.30 -3.56 -2.60
CA ARG A 147 -15.88 -4.33 -3.72
C ARG A 147 -17.13 -5.08 -3.26
N ASP A 148 -17.08 -5.71 -2.09
CA ASP A 148 -18.20 -6.47 -1.53
C ASP A 148 -19.41 -5.57 -1.23
N ARG A 149 -19.17 -4.38 -0.65
CA ARG A 149 -20.23 -3.38 -0.43
C ARG A 149 -20.90 -2.93 -1.72
N ARG A 150 -20.13 -2.66 -2.79
CA ARG A 150 -20.69 -2.30 -4.11
C ARG A 150 -21.45 -3.46 -4.75
N GLY A 151 -20.95 -4.68 -4.60
CA GLY A 151 -21.64 -5.89 -5.07
C GLY A 151 -22.98 -6.11 -4.36
N TYR A 152 -23.06 -5.82 -3.06
CA TYR A 152 -24.30 -5.89 -2.30
C TYR A 152 -25.33 -4.86 -2.79
N SER A 153 -24.94 -3.60 -2.88
CA SER A 153 -25.80 -2.52 -3.39
C SER A 153 -26.36 -2.81 -4.79
N PHE A 154 -25.54 -3.37 -5.69
CA PHE A 154 -26.00 -3.71 -7.04
C PHE A 154 -26.99 -4.90 -7.05
N LYS A 155 -26.79 -5.89 -6.16
CA LYS A 155 -27.72 -7.01 -6.00
C LYS A 155 -29.05 -6.54 -5.42
N GLU A 156 -29.02 -5.65 -4.43
CA GLU A 156 -30.23 -5.07 -3.84
C GLU A 156 -31.02 -4.23 -4.84
N ALA A 157 -30.34 -3.35 -5.59
CA ALA A 157 -30.97 -2.56 -6.66
C ALA A 157 -31.64 -3.46 -7.72
N ARG A 158 -31.00 -4.59 -8.06
CA ARG A 158 -31.58 -5.56 -8.99
C ARG A 158 -32.79 -6.28 -8.40
N LYS A 159 -32.76 -6.64 -7.10
CA LYS A 159 -33.87 -7.28 -6.39
C LYS A 159 -35.11 -6.37 -6.35
N GLN A 160 -34.92 -5.09 -6.05
CA GLN A 160 -36.00 -4.09 -6.07
C GLN A 160 -36.62 -3.92 -7.46
N LYS A 161 -35.80 -3.93 -8.53
CA LYS A 161 -36.31 -3.83 -9.91
C LYS A 161 -37.17 -5.04 -10.30
N PHE A 162 -36.79 -6.24 -9.87
CA PHE A 162 -37.59 -7.45 -10.10
C PHE A 162 -38.89 -7.46 -9.29
N CYS A 163 -38.86 -7.07 -8.00
CA CYS A 163 -40.08 -6.97 -7.18
C CYS A 163 -41.10 -5.96 -7.73
N ARG A 164 -40.66 -4.88 -8.39
CA ARG A 164 -41.57 -3.92 -9.04
C ARG A 164 -42.24 -4.48 -10.30
N LEU A 165 -41.55 -5.33 -11.06
CA LEU A 165 -42.11 -5.94 -12.28
C LEU A 165 -43.20 -6.98 -11.97
N ASP A 166 -43.10 -7.65 -10.81
CA ASP A 166 -44.05 -8.69 -10.38
C ASP A 166 -45.36 -8.11 -9.83
N LYS A 167 -45.33 -6.88 -9.30
CA LYS A 167 -46.52 -6.15 -8.81
C LYS A 167 -47.28 -5.37 -9.88
N GLY A 168 -46.80 -5.39 -11.13
CA GLY A 168 -47.38 -4.68 -12.27
C GLY A 168 -48.25 -5.55 -13.18
N LYS A 169 -48.61 -6.76 -12.74
CA LYS A 169 -49.60 -7.65 -13.35
C LYS A 169 -50.77 -7.84 -12.39
#